data_AF-A0A524QM08-F1
#
_entry.id   AF-A0A524QM08-F1
#
_cell.length_a   1.000
_cell.length_b   1.000
_cell.length_c   1.000
_cell.angle_alpha   90.00
_cell.angle_beta   90.00
_cell.angle_gamma   90.00
#
_symmetry.space_group_name_H-M   'P 1'
#
loop_
_entity.id
_entity.type
_entity.pdbx_description
1 polymer ?
#
loop_
_entity_poly.entity_id
_entity_poly.type
_entity_poly.pdbx_seq_one_letter_code
_entity_poly.pdbx_strand_id
1 'polypeptide(L)'
;MRPTSTQAIWINSKGSASAPGSDSCTACSDDSEGALWTEELLAQNRVLGQEGQRLPQWLRVVIAVDPSGTKGPEDKRSDEVGIMVCTLGTDVHGYLIEDLSVKAKPEIWGQIVAEAYERHAADRVYGESNYGGDMVRAVVHAQDDRIPYEAVNATRGKEVRAEPISALYEQHRIHHVGHFPEVEDQLMAMTVHGYTGLKSPDRADALVWGFTGLFPKMVKKDSQPMIPPNINVAPRSSRAHAYAGSKNVRVSTAAARKQRTRNRK
;
A
#
# COMPACT_ATOMS: atom_id res chain seq x y z
N MET A 1 -76.03 4.33 -12.64
CA MET A 1 -76.03 3.46 -13.83
C MET A 1 -74.64 2.85 -13.95
N ARG A 2 -74.55 1.51 -13.88
CA ARG A 2 -73.30 0.74 -14.07
C ARG A 2 -73.07 0.49 -15.56
N PRO A 3 -71.82 0.19 -15.93
CA PRO A 3 -71.55 -1.04 -16.70
C PRO A 3 -70.45 -1.86 -15.99
N THR A 4 -70.56 -3.18 -15.69
CA THR A 4 -70.51 -4.38 -16.57
C THR A 4 -69.40 -4.28 -17.62
N SER A 5 -68.47 -5.20 -17.85
CA SER A 5 -68.14 -6.59 -17.47
C SER A 5 -66.72 -6.81 -18.06
N THR A 6 -65.87 -7.76 -17.66
CA THR A 6 -65.89 -9.16 -18.11
C THR A 6 -64.58 -9.80 -17.62
N GLN A 7 -64.69 -10.97 -16.98
CA GLN A 7 -63.57 -11.86 -16.64
C GLN A 7 -63.09 -12.63 -17.88
N ALA A 8 -61.82 -13.00 -17.93
CA ALA A 8 -61.34 -14.13 -18.73
C ALA A 8 -60.37 -14.99 -17.91
N ILE A 9 -60.83 -16.21 -17.62
CA ILE A 9 -60.09 -17.40 -17.18
C ILE A 9 -59.58 -18.12 -18.44
N TRP A 10 -58.42 -18.80 -18.41
CA TRP A 10 -58.07 -20.10 -19.10
C TRP A 10 -56.59 -20.40 -18.79
N ILE A 11 -56.26 -21.25 -17.80
CA ILE A 11 -55.99 -22.71 -17.86
C ILE A 11 -54.72 -23.12 -18.64
N ASN A 12 -53.83 -23.80 -17.90
CA ASN A 12 -52.58 -24.47 -18.26
C ASN A 12 -52.65 -25.48 -19.42
N SER A 13 -51.55 -25.59 -20.17
CA SER A 13 -51.13 -26.85 -20.80
C SER A 13 -49.63 -27.12 -20.57
N LYS A 14 -49.36 -28.31 -20.02
CA LYS A 14 -48.08 -29.06 -19.94
C LYS A 14 -47.33 -28.96 -21.28
N GLY A 15 -46.00 -28.92 -21.41
CA GLY A 15 -44.92 -29.52 -20.63
C GLY A 15 -44.01 -30.22 -21.63
N SER A 16 -42.73 -29.85 -21.72
CA SER A 16 -41.70 -30.66 -22.37
C SER A 16 -40.35 -30.39 -21.72
N ALA A 17 -39.72 -31.48 -21.31
CA ALA A 17 -38.46 -31.51 -20.57
C ALA A 17 -37.27 -31.11 -21.47
N SER A 18 -36.33 -30.37 -20.89
CA SER A 18 -34.95 -30.30 -21.35
C SER A 18 -34.02 -30.43 -20.13
N ALA A 19 -32.91 -31.14 -20.33
CA ALA A 19 -32.08 -31.77 -19.32
C ALA A 19 -31.34 -30.79 -18.37
N PRO A 20 -30.96 -31.24 -17.15
CA PRO A 20 -30.07 -30.48 -16.29
C PRO A 20 -28.64 -30.54 -16.85
N GLY A 21 -28.23 -29.45 -17.51
CA GLY A 21 -26.82 -29.21 -17.83
C GLY A 21 -26.05 -28.92 -16.54
N SER A 22 -24.98 -29.68 -16.35
CA SER A 22 -24.02 -29.63 -15.26
C SER A 22 -23.69 -28.22 -14.75
N ASP A 23 -24.00 -27.99 -13.47
CA ASP A 23 -23.34 -27.00 -12.63
C ASP A 23 -21.83 -27.26 -12.63
N SER A 24 -21.09 -26.37 -13.28
CA SER A 24 -19.67 -26.15 -13.02
C SER A 24 -19.38 -24.67 -13.21
N CYS A 25 -19.98 -23.85 -12.35
CA CYS A 25 -19.48 -22.51 -12.09
C CYS A 25 -18.25 -22.66 -11.18
N THR A 26 -17.11 -23.00 -11.77
CA THR A 26 -15.80 -22.98 -11.08
C THR A 26 -14.73 -22.70 -12.11
N ALA A 27 -14.57 -21.41 -12.43
CA ALA A 27 -13.33 -20.80 -12.93
C ALA A 27 -13.59 -19.29 -13.11
N CYS A 28 -13.59 -18.54 -12.01
CA CYS A 28 -13.30 -17.11 -12.05
C CYS A 28 -12.37 -16.80 -10.88
N SER A 29 -11.15 -17.30 -10.98
CA SER A 29 -10.03 -16.79 -10.21
C SER A 29 -8.83 -16.92 -11.13
N ASP A 30 -8.81 -16.07 -12.16
CA ASP A 30 -7.57 -15.70 -12.82
C ASP A 30 -6.86 -14.69 -11.89
N ASP A 31 -6.63 -15.11 -10.64
CA ASP A 31 -5.69 -14.45 -9.74
C ASP A 31 -4.35 -14.65 -10.44
N SER A 32 -3.94 -13.64 -11.20
CA SER A 32 -2.70 -13.68 -11.96
C SER A 32 -1.59 -14.15 -11.04
N GLU A 33 -0.96 -15.26 -11.41
CA GLU A 33 0.03 -15.95 -10.58
C GLU A 33 1.10 -14.93 -10.12
N GLY A 34 1.12 -14.61 -8.82
CA GLY A 34 2.03 -13.61 -8.25
C GLY A 34 1.51 -12.17 -8.17
N ALA A 35 0.20 -11.93 -8.26
CA ALA A 35 -0.40 -10.62 -7.96
C ALA A 35 -0.06 -10.15 -6.53
N LEU A 36 0.31 -8.88 -6.38
CA LEU A 36 0.56 -8.26 -5.08
C LEU A 36 -0.74 -7.90 -4.35
N TRP A 37 -1.81 -7.64 -5.09
CA TRP A 37 -3.16 -7.42 -4.56
C TRP A 37 -4.15 -8.33 -5.29
N THR A 38 -5.08 -8.90 -4.53
CA THR A 38 -6.22 -9.64 -5.07
C THR A 38 -7.52 -8.88 -4.79
N GLU A 39 -8.55 -9.19 -5.56
CA GLU A 39 -9.89 -8.61 -5.37
C GLU A 39 -10.40 -8.87 -3.94
N GLU A 40 -10.20 -10.08 -3.44
CA GLU A 40 -10.60 -10.46 -2.08
C GLU A 40 -9.86 -9.64 -1.02
N LEU A 41 -8.55 -9.43 -1.16
CA LEU A 41 -7.76 -8.65 -0.22
C LEU A 41 -8.22 -7.18 -0.16
N LEU A 42 -8.52 -6.60 -1.33
CA LEU A 42 -9.01 -5.22 -1.41
C LEU A 42 -10.42 -5.10 -0.84
N ALA A 43 -11.30 -6.08 -1.11
CA ALA A 43 -12.65 -6.12 -0.57
C ALA A 43 -12.65 -6.24 0.97
N GLN A 44 -11.77 -7.05 1.55
CA GLN A 44 -11.65 -7.21 3.00
C GLN A 44 -11.13 -5.94 3.70
N ASN A 45 -10.32 -5.14 3.01
CA ASN A 45 -9.76 -3.88 3.52
C ASN A 45 -10.60 -2.65 3.15
N ARG A 46 -11.83 -2.84 2.64
CA ARG A 46 -12.71 -1.74 2.27
C ARG A 46 -13.59 -1.30 3.45
N VAL A 47 -13.65 0.00 3.67
CA VAL A 47 -14.50 0.65 4.68
C VAL A 47 -15.55 1.48 3.97
N LEU A 48 -16.82 1.03 4.02
CA LEU A 48 -17.94 1.68 3.33
C LEU A 48 -18.64 2.76 4.17
N GLY A 49 -18.17 3.03 5.39
CA GLY A 49 -18.80 4.01 6.28
C GLY A 49 -20.21 3.60 6.72
N GLN A 50 -20.46 2.29 6.87
CA GLN A 50 -21.74 1.80 7.39
C GLN A 50 -21.98 2.31 8.83
N GLU A 51 -23.26 2.51 9.18
CA GLU A 51 -23.68 2.96 10.51
C GLU A 51 -22.99 2.16 11.62
N GLY A 52 -22.08 2.81 12.35
CA GLY A 52 -21.33 2.23 13.46
C GLY A 52 -19.82 2.11 13.25
N GLN A 53 -19.32 2.09 12.01
CA GLN A 53 -17.88 2.17 11.73
C GLN A 53 -17.42 3.63 11.73
N ARG A 54 -17.09 4.14 12.91
CA ARG A 54 -16.50 5.47 13.05
C ARG A 54 -15.04 5.41 12.60
N LEU A 55 -14.71 6.11 11.52
CA LEU A 55 -13.32 6.33 11.11
C LEU A 55 -12.51 6.95 12.26
N PRO A 56 -11.23 6.58 12.42
CA PRO A 56 -10.38 7.18 13.44
C PRO A 56 -10.15 8.67 13.15
N GLN A 57 -9.59 9.38 14.13
CA GLN A 57 -9.03 10.70 13.86
C GLN A 57 -7.74 10.54 13.06
N TRP A 58 -7.47 11.49 12.16
CA TRP A 58 -6.25 11.47 11.36
C TRP A 58 -5.09 12.05 12.18
N LEU A 59 -4.01 11.26 12.31
CA LEU A 59 -2.73 11.73 12.85
C LEU A 59 -1.92 12.48 11.81
N ARG A 60 -1.97 12.00 10.56
CA ARG A 60 -1.28 12.61 9.42
C ARG A 60 -2.12 12.45 8.16
N VAL A 61 -2.07 13.45 7.31
CA VAL A 61 -2.69 13.45 5.98
C VAL A 61 -1.61 13.84 4.97
N VAL A 62 -1.46 13.05 3.93
CA VAL A 62 -0.47 13.30 2.88
C VAL A 62 -1.13 13.18 1.52
N ILE A 63 -0.61 13.93 0.56
CA ILE A 63 -1.02 13.84 -0.83
C ILE A 63 0.17 13.32 -1.61
N ALA A 64 -0.03 12.28 -2.41
CA ALA A 64 1.01 11.75 -3.28
C ALA A 64 0.64 11.98 -4.73
N VAL A 65 1.61 12.43 -5.51
CA VAL A 65 1.46 12.82 -6.91
C VAL A 65 2.46 12.06 -7.76
N ASP A 66 1.96 11.37 -8.77
CA ASP A 66 2.75 10.61 -9.74
C ASP A 66 2.35 11.04 -11.16
N PRO A 67 3.07 12.00 -11.76
CA PRO A 67 2.85 12.32 -13.16
C PRO A 67 3.50 11.26 -14.02
N SER A 68 2.73 10.72 -14.96
CA SER A 68 3.25 9.91 -16.06
C SER A 68 4.42 10.59 -16.77
N GLY A 69 5.56 9.91 -16.88
CA GLY A 69 6.71 10.41 -17.62
C GLY A 69 6.48 10.31 -19.12
N THR A 70 6.41 11.45 -19.83
CA THR A 70 6.36 11.49 -21.30
C THR A 70 7.59 10.80 -21.89
N LYS A 71 7.41 9.60 -22.45
CA LYS A 71 8.44 8.95 -23.29
C LYS A 71 8.20 9.27 -24.75
N GLY A 72 8.46 10.52 -25.15
CA GLY A 72 8.69 10.86 -26.56
C GLY A 72 8.14 12.21 -27.01
N PRO A 73 8.69 12.78 -28.11
CA PRO A 73 8.27 14.06 -28.69
C PRO A 73 6.89 14.05 -29.37
N GLU A 74 6.18 12.92 -29.36
CA GLU A 74 4.90 12.70 -30.04
C GLU A 74 3.69 12.74 -29.09
N ASP A 75 3.90 12.68 -27.76
CA ASP A 75 2.81 12.70 -26.78
C ASP A 75 2.35 14.13 -26.48
N LYS A 76 1.50 14.65 -27.37
CA LYS A 76 0.72 15.88 -27.17
C LYS A 76 -0.56 15.65 -26.36
N ARG A 77 -0.80 14.42 -25.90
CA ARG A 77 -1.92 14.11 -25.02
C ARG A 77 -1.48 14.37 -23.59
N SER A 78 -2.35 15.00 -22.82
CA SER A 78 -2.16 15.09 -21.38
C SER A 78 -2.24 13.66 -20.85
N ASP A 79 -1.09 13.13 -20.48
CA ASP A 79 -1.02 11.85 -19.81
C ASP A 79 -1.66 11.96 -18.41
N GLU A 80 -1.97 10.80 -17.84
CA GLU A 80 -2.70 10.70 -16.58
C GLU A 80 -1.77 11.01 -15.41
N VAL A 81 -2.23 11.83 -14.48
CA VAL A 81 -1.49 12.14 -13.25
C VAL A 81 -2.20 11.45 -12.10
N GLY A 82 -1.51 10.52 -11.46
CA GLY A 82 -1.96 9.90 -10.22
C GLY A 82 -1.92 10.91 -9.07
N ILE A 83 -3.04 11.11 -8.38
CA ILE A 83 -3.12 11.98 -7.20
C ILE A 83 -3.94 11.26 -6.13
N MET A 84 -3.28 10.90 -5.04
CA MET A 84 -3.89 10.12 -3.96
C MET A 84 -3.81 10.85 -2.63
N VAL A 85 -4.93 10.88 -1.92
CA VAL A 85 -4.99 11.40 -0.54
C VAL A 85 -4.94 10.22 0.43
N CYS A 86 -3.81 10.09 1.13
CA CYS A 86 -3.55 9.01 2.08
C CYS A 86 -3.48 9.58 3.50
N THR A 87 -4.00 8.84 4.47
CA THR A 87 -3.96 9.26 5.88
C THR A 87 -3.45 8.16 6.79
N LEU A 88 -2.95 8.55 7.96
CA LEU A 88 -2.61 7.67 9.07
C LEU A 88 -3.59 7.94 10.21
N GLY A 89 -4.36 6.93 10.61
CA GLY A 89 -5.29 7.01 11.73
C GLY A 89 -4.60 6.92 13.10
N THR A 90 -5.32 7.32 14.16
CA THR A 90 -4.88 7.15 15.56
C THR A 90 -4.66 5.70 15.98
N ASP A 91 -5.20 4.77 15.22
CA ASP A 91 -5.02 3.32 15.34
C ASP A 91 -3.77 2.79 14.61
N VAL A 92 -2.98 3.68 14.01
CA VAL A 92 -1.75 3.34 13.28
C VAL A 92 -2.04 2.56 11.98
N HIS A 93 -3.24 2.74 11.43
CA HIS A 93 -3.65 2.20 10.13
C HIS A 93 -3.64 3.29 9.05
N GLY A 94 -3.38 2.88 7.81
CA GLY A 94 -3.38 3.73 6.64
C GLY A 94 -4.76 3.74 5.99
N TYR A 95 -5.20 4.89 5.49
CA TYR A 95 -6.46 5.00 4.76
C TYR A 95 -6.27 5.77 3.45
N LEU A 96 -6.73 5.19 2.34
CA LEU A 96 -6.99 5.93 1.11
C LEU A 96 -8.37 6.57 1.25
N ILE A 97 -8.43 7.90 1.16
CA ILE A 97 -9.67 8.65 1.39
C ILE A 97 -10.19 9.39 0.16
N GLU A 98 -9.33 9.63 -0.84
CA GLU A 98 -9.73 10.28 -2.08
C GLU A 98 -8.73 9.95 -3.20
N ASP A 99 -9.27 9.64 -4.39
CA ASP A 99 -8.53 9.59 -5.66
C ASP A 99 -8.89 10.84 -6.46
N LEU A 100 -7.90 11.70 -6.69
CA LEU A 100 -8.02 12.98 -7.43
C LEU A 100 -7.31 12.93 -8.78
N SER A 101 -6.96 11.74 -9.23
CA SER A 101 -6.14 11.56 -10.41
C SER A 101 -6.85 12.05 -11.67
N VAL A 102 -6.10 12.73 -12.54
CA VAL A 102 -6.68 13.51 -13.65
C VAL A 102 -5.80 13.49 -14.89
N LYS A 103 -6.41 13.61 -16.07
CA LYS A 103 -5.71 13.91 -17.32
C LYS A 103 -5.77 15.41 -17.57
N ALA A 104 -4.81 16.14 -17.01
CA ALA A 104 -4.75 17.59 -17.16
C ALA A 104 -3.32 18.12 -17.25
N LYS A 105 -3.20 19.38 -17.70
CA LYS A 105 -1.92 20.09 -17.75
C LYS A 105 -1.40 20.38 -16.34
N PRO A 106 -0.07 20.58 -16.18
CA PRO A 106 0.58 21.04 -14.95
C PRO A 106 -0.20 22.04 -14.12
N GLU A 107 -0.70 23.11 -14.76
CA GLU A 107 -1.38 24.19 -14.05
C GLU A 107 -2.69 23.70 -13.37
N ILE A 108 -3.44 22.83 -14.04
CA ILE A 108 -4.74 22.35 -13.57
C ILE A 108 -4.56 21.33 -12.45
N TRP A 109 -3.69 20.32 -12.64
CA TRP A 109 -3.51 19.32 -11.59
C TRP A 109 -2.74 19.88 -10.39
N GLY A 110 -1.85 20.85 -10.59
CA GLY A 110 -1.23 21.58 -9.49
C GLY A 110 -2.26 22.28 -8.61
N GLN A 111 -3.26 22.91 -9.22
CA GLN A 111 -4.37 23.54 -8.50
C GLN A 111 -5.19 22.50 -7.71
N ILE A 112 -5.49 21.35 -8.30
CA ILE A 112 -6.20 20.24 -7.61
C ILE A 112 -5.43 19.79 -6.37
N VAL A 113 -4.10 19.65 -6.47
CA VAL A 113 -3.25 19.29 -5.32
C VAL A 113 -3.30 20.35 -4.22
N ALA A 114 -3.20 21.63 -4.57
CA ALA A 114 -3.27 22.73 -3.61
C ALA A 114 -4.64 22.81 -2.91
N GLU A 115 -5.74 22.70 -3.67
CA GLU A 115 -7.10 22.69 -3.13
C GLU A 115 -7.33 21.48 -2.21
N ALA A 116 -6.81 20.31 -2.58
CA ALA A 116 -6.87 19.12 -1.73
C ALA A 116 -6.01 19.28 -0.45
N TYR A 117 -4.84 19.92 -0.56
CA TYR A 117 -3.96 20.19 0.57
C TYR A 117 -4.67 21.06 1.61
N GLU A 118 -5.33 22.13 1.19
CA GLU A 118 -6.11 22.99 2.07
C GLU A 118 -7.36 22.28 2.62
N ARG A 119 -8.14 21.63 1.75
CA ARG A 119 -9.41 20.98 2.11
C ARG A 119 -9.24 19.86 3.14
N HIS A 120 -8.16 19.10 3.05
CA HIS A 120 -7.86 18.02 3.99
C HIS A 120 -6.90 18.41 5.11
N ALA A 121 -6.47 19.68 5.17
CA ALA A 121 -5.43 20.16 6.08
C ALA A 121 -4.19 19.24 6.06
N ALA A 122 -3.72 18.91 4.86
CA ALA A 122 -2.64 17.96 4.67
C ALA A 122 -1.31 18.45 5.25
N ASP A 123 -0.47 17.52 5.70
CA ASP A 123 0.83 17.85 6.28
C ASP A 123 1.91 18.03 5.21
N ARG A 124 1.82 17.27 4.10
CA ARG A 124 2.89 17.16 3.10
C ARG A 124 2.40 16.60 1.78
N VAL A 125 3.04 17.05 0.69
CA VAL A 125 2.93 16.47 -0.64
C VAL A 125 4.18 15.64 -0.96
N TYR A 126 3.99 14.44 -1.50
CA TYR A 126 5.06 13.58 -2.01
C TYR A 126 4.98 13.51 -3.54
N GLY A 127 6.14 13.52 -4.20
CA GLY A 127 6.21 13.39 -5.65
C GLY A 127 7.51 12.76 -6.12
N GLU A 128 7.45 12.03 -7.23
CA GLU A 128 8.65 11.41 -7.79
C GLU A 128 9.59 12.46 -8.41
N SER A 129 10.88 12.38 -8.06
CA SER A 129 11.94 13.13 -8.71
C SER A 129 12.54 12.33 -9.86
N ASN A 130 11.96 12.46 -11.05
CA ASN A 130 12.54 11.86 -12.26
C ASN A 130 13.53 12.78 -12.97
N TYR A 131 14.47 12.16 -13.70
CA TYR A 131 15.67 12.69 -14.34
C TYR A 131 15.47 13.98 -15.17
N GLY A 132 15.43 15.14 -14.50
CA GLY A 132 15.46 16.44 -15.16
C GLY A 132 14.46 17.44 -14.60
N GLY A 133 14.58 17.73 -13.30
CA GLY A 133 13.82 18.79 -12.65
C GLY A 133 12.64 18.24 -11.87
N ASP A 134 12.53 18.69 -10.63
CA ASP A 134 11.49 18.39 -9.65
C ASP A 134 10.14 18.97 -10.14
N MET A 135 9.63 18.47 -11.27
CA MET A 135 8.46 19.02 -11.97
C MET A 135 7.27 19.06 -11.02
N VAL A 136 7.09 18.00 -10.23
CA VAL A 136 6.02 17.94 -9.24
C VAL A 136 6.15 19.08 -8.25
N ARG A 137 7.33 19.26 -7.63
CA ARG A 137 7.57 20.38 -6.73
C ARG A 137 7.34 21.72 -7.41
N ALA A 138 7.88 21.92 -8.60
CA ALA A 138 7.79 23.20 -9.31
C ALA A 138 6.33 23.56 -9.58
N VAL A 139 5.50 22.59 -9.97
CA VAL A 139 4.08 22.80 -10.23
C VAL A 139 3.30 23.06 -8.95
N VAL A 140 3.57 22.30 -7.88
CA VAL A 140 2.92 22.51 -6.57
C VAL A 140 3.31 23.87 -5.99
N HIS A 141 4.60 24.23 -6.00
CA HIS A 141 5.11 25.51 -5.49
C HIS A 141 4.74 26.70 -6.39
N ALA A 142 4.38 26.48 -7.65
CA ALA A 142 3.80 27.52 -8.48
C ALA A 142 2.37 27.91 -8.05
N GLN A 143 1.64 27.00 -7.39
CA GLN A 143 0.33 27.31 -6.82
C GLN A 143 0.44 27.86 -5.39
N ASP A 144 1.24 27.21 -4.54
CA ASP A 144 1.54 27.67 -3.19
C ASP A 144 2.93 27.18 -2.75
N ASP A 145 3.86 28.12 -2.57
CA ASP A 145 5.25 27.86 -2.21
C ASP A 145 5.43 27.44 -0.73
N ARG A 146 4.37 27.56 0.08
CA ARG A 146 4.37 27.16 1.49
C ARG A 146 4.09 25.68 1.68
N ILE A 147 3.57 24.99 0.67
CA ILE A 147 3.24 23.57 0.75
C ILE A 147 4.52 22.75 0.99
N PRO A 148 4.62 22.01 2.12
CA PRO A 148 5.74 21.14 2.36
C PRO A 148 5.78 20.01 1.32
N TYR A 149 6.89 19.91 0.61
CA TYR A 149 7.10 18.91 -0.43
C TYR A 149 8.27 18.00 -0.08
N GLU A 150 8.10 16.70 -0.31
CA GLU A 150 9.18 15.71 -0.21
C GLU A 150 9.29 14.88 -1.48
N ALA A 151 10.47 14.96 -2.09
CA ALA A 151 10.82 14.16 -3.25
C ALA A 151 11.05 12.70 -2.83
N VAL A 152 10.41 11.79 -3.56
CA VAL A 152 10.71 10.35 -3.52
C VAL A 152 11.48 9.97 -4.78
N ASN A 153 12.49 9.10 -4.62
CA ASN A 153 13.31 8.63 -5.74
C ASN A 153 13.05 7.15 -5.96
N ALA A 154 12.65 6.76 -7.17
CA ALA A 154 12.60 5.36 -7.55
C ALA A 154 14.03 4.82 -7.77
N THR A 155 14.59 4.19 -6.75
CA THR A 155 15.88 3.47 -6.86
C THR A 155 15.72 2.03 -7.33
N ARG A 156 14.49 1.49 -7.31
CA ARG A 156 14.18 0.08 -7.65
C ARG A 156 12.89 0.03 -8.50
N GLY A 157 12.66 -1.13 -9.14
CA GLY A 157 11.46 -1.38 -9.92
C GLY A 157 10.17 -1.13 -9.13
N LYS A 158 9.10 -0.81 -9.85
CA LYS A 158 7.78 -0.47 -9.28
C LYS A 158 7.24 -1.58 -8.39
N GLU A 159 7.41 -2.83 -8.81
CA GLU A 159 7.03 -4.02 -8.05
C GLU A 159 7.77 -4.13 -6.70
N VAL A 160 9.08 -3.83 -6.68
CA VAL A 160 9.90 -3.87 -5.45
C VAL A 160 9.51 -2.76 -4.47
N ARG A 161 9.03 -1.63 -4.98
CA ARG A 161 8.52 -0.53 -4.14
C ARG A 161 7.11 -0.82 -3.60
N ALA A 162 6.31 -1.56 -4.36
CA ALA A 162 4.95 -1.92 -4.04
C ALA A 162 4.85 -3.04 -2.99
N GLU A 163 5.78 -4.01 -2.99
CA GLU A 163 5.79 -5.17 -2.09
C GLU A 163 5.68 -4.82 -0.58
N PRO A 164 6.41 -3.83 -0.02
CA PRO A 164 6.23 -3.47 1.39
C PRO A 164 4.85 -2.89 1.72
N ILE A 165 4.18 -2.31 0.73
CA ILE A 165 2.83 -1.75 0.88
C ILE A 165 1.79 -2.86 0.77
N SER A 166 1.93 -3.81 -0.17
CA SER A 166 1.01 -4.95 -0.26
C SER A 166 1.02 -5.78 1.03
N ALA A 167 2.19 -5.98 1.65
CA ALA A 167 2.30 -6.64 2.94
C ALA A 167 1.50 -5.96 4.07
N LEU A 168 1.23 -4.65 3.98
CA LEU A 168 0.37 -3.95 4.93
C LEU A 168 -1.11 -4.22 4.69
N TYR A 169 -1.52 -4.42 3.43
CA TYR A 169 -2.88 -4.85 3.12
C TYR A 169 -3.14 -6.25 3.67
N GLU A 170 -2.19 -7.17 3.50
CA GLU A 170 -2.26 -8.53 4.07
C GLU A 170 -2.37 -8.53 5.60
N GLN A 171 -1.77 -7.53 6.25
CA GLN A 171 -1.87 -7.35 7.71
C GLN A 171 -3.13 -6.59 8.15
N HIS A 172 -4.02 -6.23 7.23
CA HIS A 172 -5.20 -5.38 7.47
C HIS A 172 -4.88 -4.01 8.06
N ARG A 173 -3.74 -3.44 7.66
CA ARG A 173 -3.24 -2.15 8.16
C ARG A 173 -3.42 -1.00 7.18
N ILE A 174 -3.85 -1.26 5.94
CA ILE A 174 -4.24 -0.23 4.97
C ILE A 174 -5.68 -0.50 4.53
N HIS A 175 -6.48 0.56 4.43
CA HIS A 175 -7.89 0.50 4.13
C HIS A 175 -8.29 1.48 3.02
N HIS A 176 -9.32 1.15 2.24
CA HIS A 176 -9.93 2.05 1.27
C HIS A 176 -11.27 2.58 1.82
N VAL A 177 -11.41 3.89 1.96
CA VAL A 177 -12.65 4.52 2.43
C VAL A 177 -13.56 4.79 1.23
N GLY A 178 -14.36 3.79 0.86
CA GLY A 178 -15.21 3.81 -0.32
C GLY A 178 -14.73 2.88 -1.43
N HIS A 179 -15.17 3.15 -2.66
CA HIS A 179 -14.82 2.37 -3.84
C HIS A 179 -13.90 3.19 -4.74
N PHE A 180 -12.75 2.62 -5.09
CA PHE A 180 -11.79 3.24 -6.00
C PHE A 180 -11.39 2.25 -7.10
N PRO A 181 -12.31 1.92 -8.02
CA PRO A 181 -12.09 0.83 -8.97
C PRO A 181 -10.87 1.07 -9.87
N GLU A 182 -10.61 2.30 -10.29
CA GLU A 182 -9.49 2.60 -11.20
C GLU A 182 -8.11 2.37 -10.56
N VAL A 183 -7.94 2.71 -9.27
CA VAL A 183 -6.69 2.39 -8.56
C VAL A 183 -6.64 0.93 -8.14
N GLU A 184 -7.76 0.33 -7.76
CA GLU A 184 -7.86 -1.09 -7.41
C GLU A 184 -7.47 -1.98 -8.60
N ASP A 185 -7.95 -1.66 -9.80
CA ASP A 185 -7.56 -2.33 -11.05
C ASP A 185 -6.05 -2.22 -11.31
N GLN A 186 -5.46 -1.04 -11.08
CA GLN A 186 -4.01 -0.86 -11.21
C GLN A 186 -3.22 -1.62 -10.14
N LEU A 187 -3.73 -1.75 -8.92
CA LEU A 187 -3.10 -2.54 -7.86
C LEU A 187 -3.15 -4.04 -8.18
N MET A 188 -4.28 -4.55 -8.66
CA MET A 188 -4.42 -5.96 -9.05
C MET A 188 -3.52 -6.32 -10.25
N ALA A 189 -3.21 -5.35 -11.12
CA ALA A 189 -2.26 -5.52 -12.22
C ALA A 189 -0.77 -5.45 -11.79
N MET A 190 -0.47 -5.21 -10.52
CA MET A 190 0.90 -5.31 -9.97
C MET A 190 1.20 -6.74 -9.57
N THR A 191 2.29 -7.30 -10.10
CA THR A 191 2.76 -8.65 -9.77
C THR A 191 4.20 -8.59 -9.26
N VAL A 192 4.65 -9.65 -8.60
CA VAL A 192 6.07 -9.84 -8.21
C VAL A 192 7.03 -9.84 -9.41
N HIS A 193 6.51 -10.09 -10.62
CA HIS A 193 7.29 -10.09 -11.87
C HIS A 193 7.22 -8.75 -12.63
N GLY A 194 6.52 -7.76 -12.09
CA GLY A 194 6.32 -6.46 -12.70
C GLY A 194 4.84 -6.13 -12.89
N TYR A 195 4.58 -5.08 -13.67
CA TYR A 195 3.22 -4.60 -13.92
C TYR A 195 2.70 -5.12 -15.25
N THR A 196 1.49 -5.67 -15.26
CA THR A 196 0.88 -6.32 -16.43
C THR A 196 -0.17 -5.47 -17.15
N GLY A 197 -0.51 -4.29 -16.61
CA GLY A 197 -1.48 -3.40 -17.25
C GLY A 197 -0.96 -2.68 -18.49
N LEU A 198 -1.90 -2.20 -19.32
CA LEU A 198 -1.61 -1.58 -20.62
C LEU A 198 -0.98 -0.18 -20.52
N LYS A 199 -1.20 0.53 -19.42
CA LYS A 199 -0.76 1.93 -19.20
C LYS A 199 0.21 2.02 -18.04
N SER A 200 0.83 3.17 -17.83
CA SER A 200 1.58 3.39 -16.60
C SER A 200 0.66 3.27 -15.38
N PRO A 201 1.10 2.65 -14.27
CA PRO A 201 0.30 2.51 -13.06
C PRO A 201 0.32 3.78 -12.20
N ASP A 202 0.02 4.93 -12.79
CA ASP A 202 0.22 6.24 -12.15
C ASP A 202 -0.57 6.37 -10.83
N ARG A 203 -1.76 5.75 -10.73
CA ARG A 203 -2.56 5.72 -9.49
C ARG A 203 -1.93 4.86 -8.41
N ALA A 204 -1.53 3.65 -8.79
CA ALA A 204 -0.95 2.70 -7.85
C ALA A 204 0.42 3.19 -7.37
N ASP A 205 1.24 3.80 -8.24
CA ASP A 205 2.52 4.40 -7.86
C ASP A 205 2.31 5.59 -6.90
N ALA A 206 1.37 6.51 -7.19
CA ALA A 206 0.99 7.58 -6.26
C ALA A 206 0.56 7.02 -4.88
N LEU A 207 -0.28 5.98 -4.86
CA LEU A 207 -0.71 5.32 -3.63
C LEU A 207 0.47 4.74 -2.83
N VAL A 208 1.37 4.02 -3.52
CA VAL A 208 2.57 3.44 -2.91
C VAL A 208 3.45 4.53 -2.30
N TRP A 209 3.62 5.67 -2.98
CA TRP A 209 4.35 6.82 -2.46
C TRP A 209 3.72 7.41 -1.20
N GLY A 210 2.40 7.61 -1.23
CA GLY A 210 1.64 8.12 -0.09
C GLY A 210 1.83 7.27 1.16
N PHE A 211 1.62 5.96 1.05
CA PHE A 211 1.79 5.05 2.19
C PHE A 211 3.25 4.86 2.60
N THR A 212 4.20 4.91 1.67
CA THR A 212 5.64 4.90 2.01
C THR A 212 6.01 6.10 2.87
N GLY A 213 5.49 7.30 2.55
CA GLY A 213 5.69 8.51 3.34
C GLY A 213 5.02 8.49 4.72
N LEU A 214 3.94 7.72 4.88
CA LEU A 214 3.23 7.54 6.15
C LEU A 214 3.85 6.46 7.04
N PHE A 215 4.44 5.41 6.47
CA PHE A 215 5.04 4.27 7.19
C PHE A 215 6.58 4.17 7.07
N PRO A 216 7.36 5.19 7.46
CA PRO A 216 8.81 5.24 7.23
C PRO A 216 9.66 4.27 8.09
N LYS A 217 9.06 3.23 8.70
CA LYS A 217 9.79 2.21 9.49
C LYS A 217 9.89 0.82 8.82
N MET A 218 9.34 0.61 7.63
CA MET A 218 9.42 -0.71 6.95
C MET A 218 10.29 -0.72 5.70
N VAL A 219 10.59 0.44 5.11
CA VAL A 219 11.62 0.52 4.07
C VAL A 219 12.94 0.81 4.76
N LYS A 220 13.78 -0.21 4.95
CA LYS A 220 15.17 -0.01 5.37
C LYS A 220 15.80 1.02 4.43
N LYS A 221 16.18 2.18 4.94
CA LYS A 221 17.10 3.07 4.25
C LYS A 221 18.47 2.38 4.27
N ASP A 222 18.72 1.47 3.33
CA ASP A 222 20.01 0.81 3.16
C ASP A 222 21.06 1.89 2.87
N SER A 223 21.71 2.34 3.92
CA SER A 223 22.86 3.24 3.87
C SER A 223 24.02 2.72 4.73
N GLN A 224 23.93 1.47 5.19
CA GLN A 224 25.04 0.77 5.81
C GLN A 224 25.26 -0.55 5.08
N PRO A 225 26.50 -0.91 4.69
CA PRO A 225 26.77 -2.23 4.16
C PRO A 225 26.30 -3.27 5.19
N MET A 226 25.40 -4.16 4.78
CA MET A 226 24.93 -5.26 5.60
C MET A 226 26.12 -6.14 6.00
N ILE A 227 26.65 -5.94 7.20
CA ILE A 227 27.55 -6.88 7.85
C ILE A 227 26.65 -7.98 8.43
N PRO A 228 26.69 -9.22 7.92
CA PRO A 228 25.88 -10.28 8.49
C PRO A 228 26.23 -10.44 9.98
N PRO A 229 25.23 -10.61 10.86
CA PRO A 229 25.50 -10.88 12.28
C PRO A 229 26.31 -12.17 12.41
N ASN A 230 27.19 -12.24 13.42
CA ASN A 230 27.97 -13.45 13.69
C ASN A 230 27.02 -14.64 13.85
N ILE A 231 27.08 -15.57 12.90
CA ILE A 231 26.32 -16.81 12.94
C ILE A 231 27.01 -17.71 13.97
N ASN A 232 26.46 -17.78 15.18
CA ASN A 232 26.88 -18.78 16.17
C ASN A 232 26.33 -20.14 15.76
N VAL A 233 27.01 -20.82 14.83
CA VAL A 233 26.74 -22.22 14.52
C VAL A 233 27.33 -23.06 15.65
N ALA A 234 26.49 -23.67 16.48
CA ALA A 234 26.97 -24.70 17.40
C ALA A 234 27.60 -25.84 16.57
N PRO A 235 28.84 -26.28 16.86
CA PRO A 235 29.44 -27.39 16.13
C PRO A 235 28.57 -28.64 16.30
N ARG A 236 28.23 -29.29 15.19
CA ARG A 236 27.38 -30.51 15.15
C ARG A 236 27.92 -31.71 15.94
N SER A 237 29.06 -31.60 16.63
CA SER A 237 29.72 -32.70 17.33
C SER A 237 29.51 -32.74 18.85
N SER A 238 28.79 -31.82 19.49
CA SER A 238 28.60 -31.86 20.96
C SER A 238 27.35 -32.60 21.44
N ARG A 239 26.81 -33.53 20.64
CA ARG A 239 25.66 -34.39 21.04
C ARG A 239 25.98 -35.88 21.03
N ALA A 240 27.24 -36.23 21.31
CA ALA A 240 27.62 -37.59 21.67
C ALA A 240 28.46 -37.55 22.96
N HIS A 241 28.03 -38.33 23.96
CA HIS A 241 28.64 -38.57 25.27
C HIS A 241 28.43 -37.53 26.39
N ALA A 242 27.28 -37.65 27.08
CA ALA A 242 27.24 -37.50 28.54
C ALA A 242 26.00 -38.22 29.13
N TYR A 243 25.93 -39.54 28.93
CA TYR A 243 25.12 -40.44 29.78
C TYR A 243 26.09 -41.40 30.47
N ALA A 244 26.82 -40.88 31.46
CA ALA A 244 27.56 -41.69 32.43
C ALA A 244 28.06 -40.80 33.57
N GLY A 245 27.36 -40.86 34.70
CA GLY A 245 28.00 -41.05 35.99
C GLY A 245 28.73 -39.89 36.67
N SER A 246 28.40 -39.76 37.96
CA SER A 246 29.32 -39.43 39.05
C SER A 246 29.52 -37.97 39.45
N LYS A 247 28.78 -37.60 40.50
CA LYS A 247 29.29 -37.04 41.78
C LYS A 247 30.54 -36.13 41.70
N ASN A 248 30.38 -34.85 42.05
CA ASN A 248 30.77 -34.37 43.38
C ASN A 248 30.53 -32.87 43.59
N VAL A 249 30.07 -32.60 44.80
CA VAL A 249 29.98 -31.33 45.51
C VAL A 249 31.33 -30.62 45.58
N ARG A 250 31.34 -29.28 45.47
CA ARG A 250 32.02 -28.38 46.43
C ARG A 250 31.64 -26.91 46.22
N VAL A 251 31.13 -26.34 47.30
CA VAL A 251 30.99 -24.90 47.55
C VAL A 251 32.35 -24.38 48.02
N SER A 252 32.81 -23.22 47.56
CA SER A 252 33.69 -22.37 48.37
C SER A 252 33.54 -20.88 48.07
N THR A 253 33.25 -20.16 49.15
CA THR A 253 33.11 -18.73 49.37
C THR A 253 34.43 -17.93 49.36
N ALA A 254 34.28 -16.59 49.27
CA ALA A 254 35.21 -15.53 49.72
C ALA A 254 36.39 -15.19 48.77
N ALA A 255 36.94 -13.97 48.66
CA ALA A 255 36.87 -12.69 49.36
C ALA A 255 37.36 -11.58 48.39
N ALA A 256 36.69 -10.43 48.25
CA ALA A 256 36.98 -9.15 48.90
C ALA A 256 38.40 -8.52 48.76
N ARG A 257 38.42 -7.36 48.06
CA ARG A 257 38.98 -6.04 48.48
C ARG A 257 40.49 -5.72 48.33
N LYS A 258 40.80 -4.67 47.54
CA LYS A 258 41.43 -3.34 47.90
C LYS A 258 42.04 -2.68 46.65
N GLN A 259 41.58 -1.51 46.19
CA GLN A 259 41.95 -0.13 46.61
C GLN A 259 43.45 0.22 46.51
N ARG A 260 43.85 1.11 45.57
CA ARG A 260 44.41 2.47 45.80
C ARG A 260 45.19 3.05 44.61
N THR A 261 44.71 4.21 44.12
CA THR A 261 45.41 5.49 43.86
C THR A 261 46.93 5.53 43.56
N ARG A 262 47.33 6.21 42.48
CA ARG A 262 48.02 7.55 42.47
C ARG A 262 48.60 7.93 41.09
N ASN A 263 48.06 9.01 40.53
CA ASN A 263 48.69 10.29 40.12
C ASN A 263 50.03 10.40 39.36
N ARG A 264 50.04 11.46 38.52
CA ARG A 264 51.13 12.23 37.85
C ARG A 264 51.43 11.78 36.42
N LYS A 265 51.50 12.67 35.42
CA LYS A 265 51.78 14.11 35.40
C LYS A 265 51.07 14.76 34.22
#